data_AF-A0A0N4XN46-F1
#
_entry.id   AF-A0A0N4XN46-F1
#
_cell.length_a   1.000
_cell.length_b   1.000
_cell.length_c   1.000
_cell.angle_alpha   90.00
_cell.angle_beta   90.00
_cell.angle_gamma   90.00
#
_symmetry.space_group_name_H-M   'P 1'
#
loop_
_entity.id
_entity.type
_entity.pdbx_description
1 polymer ?
#
loop_
_entity_poly.entity_id
_entity_poly.type
_entity_poly.pdbx_seq_one_letter_code
_entity_poly.pdbx_strand_id
1 'polypeptide(L)' 'MLWILFVLANVSADLWTETERISDLQQWRALCGRYTVAKAYMEDSNARITVFAPVDDVFTYNPDIRALDQKETLSHI' A
#
# COMPACT_ATOMS: atom_id res chain seq x y z
N MET A 1 32.63 -6.14 -14.42
CA MET A 1 31.65 -7.25 -14.51
C MET A 1 30.86 -7.46 -13.20
N LEU A 2 30.55 -6.39 -12.44
CA LEU A 2 29.67 -6.45 -11.25
C LEU A 2 28.30 -5.80 -11.51
N TRP A 3 28.19 -4.96 -12.54
CA TRP A 3 26.98 -4.23 -12.88
C TRP A 3 25.87 -5.11 -13.45
N ILE A 4 26.22 -6.21 -14.12
CA ILE A 4 25.23 -7.13 -14.73
C ILE A 4 24.46 -7.90 -13.64
N LEU A 5 25.07 -8.15 -12.48
CA LEU A 5 24.39 -8.78 -11.33
C LEU A 5 23.35 -7.85 -10.68
N PHE A 6 23.55 -6.53 -10.75
CA PHE A 6 22.57 -5.53 -10.27
C PHE A 6 21.34 -5.43 -11.18
N VAL A 7 21.48 -5.66 -12.48
CA VAL A 7 20.39 -5.60 -13.46
C VAL A 7 19.50 -6.86 -13.40
N LEU A 8 20.03 -7.97 -12.89
CA LEU A 8 19.33 -9.25 -12.75
C LEU A 8 18.70 -9.47 -11.38
N ALA A 9 18.84 -8.52 -10.45
CA ALA A 9 17.94 -8.43 -9.31
C ALA A 9 16.56 -8.06 -9.87
N ASN A 10 15.86 -9.08 -10.37
CA ASN A 10 14.41 -9.11 -10.47
C ASN A 10 13.92 -8.96 -9.03
N VAL A 11 13.96 -7.73 -8.53
CA VAL A 11 13.26 -7.32 -7.33
C VAL A 11 11.80 -7.47 -7.72
N SER A 12 11.25 -8.65 -7.45
CA SER A 12 9.82 -8.83 -7.29
C SER A 12 9.45 -7.92 -6.13
N ALA A 13 9.23 -6.65 -6.42
CA ALA A 13 8.80 -5.69 -5.43
C ALA A 13 7.45 -6.18 -4.92
N ASP A 14 7.40 -6.42 -3.61
CA ASP A 14 6.14 -6.65 -2.92
C ASP A 14 5.23 -5.43 -3.11
N LEU A 15 3.93 -5.62 -2.88
CA LEU A 15 2.94 -4.57 -3.09
C LEU A 15 3.26 -3.34 -2.22
N TRP A 16 3.82 -3.56 -1.03
CA TRP A 16 4.26 -2.47 -0.18
C TRP A 16 5.34 -1.63 -0.88
N THR A 17 6.41 -2.22 -1.40
CA THR A 17 7.44 -1.48 -2.13
C THR A 17 6.87 -0.73 -3.35
N GLU A 18 5.96 -1.34 -4.10
CA GLU A 18 5.36 -0.68 -5.27
C GLU A 18 4.49 0.53 -4.91
N THR A 19 3.76 0.47 -3.80
CA THR A 19 2.91 1.59 -3.36
C THR A 19 3.70 2.81 -2.91
N GLU A 20 5.00 2.66 -2.58
CA GLU A 20 5.89 3.79 -2.31
C GLU A 20 6.25 4.56 -3.59
N ARG A 21 6.26 3.89 -4.75
CA ARG A 21 6.62 4.50 -6.03
C ARG A 21 5.48 5.32 -6.63
N ILE A 22 4.25 5.17 -6.13
CA ILE A 22 3.06 5.84 -6.63
C ILE A 22 2.75 7.00 -5.69
N SER A 23 3.03 8.24 -6.14
CA SER A 23 2.86 9.46 -5.34
C SER A 23 1.46 9.60 -4.77
N ASP A 24 0.45 9.26 -5.56
CA ASP A 24 -0.96 9.49 -5.21
C ASP A 24 -1.51 8.48 -4.21
N LEU A 25 -0.68 7.54 -3.71
CA LEU A 25 -1.06 6.56 -2.70
C LEU A 25 -0.39 6.80 -1.34
N GLN A 26 0.33 7.92 -1.15
CA GLN A 26 1.10 8.14 0.07
C GLN A 26 0.24 8.13 1.33
N GLN A 27 -0.95 8.70 1.29
CA GLN A 27 -1.84 8.75 2.45
C GLN A 27 -2.43 7.38 2.78
N TRP A 28 -2.86 6.65 1.75
CA TRP A 28 -3.35 5.29 1.92
C TRP A 28 -2.26 4.36 2.46
N ARG A 29 -1.04 4.44 1.90
CA ARG A 29 0.14 3.72 2.38
C ARG A 29 0.41 4.02 3.85
N ALA A 30 0.38 5.31 4.23
CA ALA A 30 0.59 5.73 5.61
C ALA A 30 -0.48 5.16 6.56
N LEU A 31 -1.74 5.08 6.12
CA LEU A 31 -2.82 4.45 6.88
C LEU A 31 -2.59 2.95 7.05
N CYS A 32 -2.32 2.22 5.96
CA CYS A 32 -2.06 0.78 6.03
C CYS A 32 -0.82 0.43 6.87
N GLY A 33 0.20 1.30 6.88
CA GLY A 33 1.38 1.16 7.73
C GLY A 33 1.09 1.16 9.23
N ARG A 34 -0.08 1.67 9.67
CA ARG A 34 -0.53 1.62 11.07
C ARG A 34 -1.09 0.25 11.47
N TYR A 35 -1.54 -0.55 10.51
CA TYR A 35 -2.18 -1.83 10.77
C TYR A 35 -1.22 -2.98 10.43
N THR A 36 -0.75 -3.69 11.44
CA THR A 36 0.24 -4.78 11.31
C THR A 36 -0.18 -5.83 10.29
N VAL A 37 -1.45 -6.22 10.27
CA VAL A 37 -1.97 -7.24 9.34
C VAL A 37 -1.97 -6.74 7.89
N ALA A 38 -2.46 -5.52 7.66
CA ALA A 38 -2.49 -4.93 6.31
C ALA A 38 -1.08 -4.81 5.73
N LYS A 39 -0.15 -4.30 6.55
CA LYS A 39 1.26 -4.18 6.15
C LYS A 39 1.87 -5.54 5.83
N ALA A 40 1.68 -6.56 6.68
CA ALA A 40 2.22 -7.89 6.47
C ALA A 40 1.73 -8.54 5.16
N TYR A 41 0.45 -8.37 4.81
CA TYR A 41 -0.08 -8.87 3.53
C TYR A 41 0.51 -8.18 2.30
N MET A 42 0.82 -6.88 2.40
CA MET A 42 1.41 -6.13 1.30
C MET A 42 2.91 -6.39 1.14
N GLU A 43 3.62 -6.72 2.23
CA GLU A 43 5.04 -7.09 2.23
C GLU A 43 5.27 -8.56 1.79
N ASP A 44 4.23 -9.40 1.81
CA ASP A 44 4.33 -10.79 1.36
C ASP A 44 4.27 -10.90 -0.18
N SER A 45 5.42 -11.05 -0.82
CA SER A 45 5.52 -11.26 -2.28
C SER A 45 4.84 -12.54 -2.79
N ASN A 46 4.51 -13.50 -1.92
CA ASN A 46 3.79 -14.72 -2.31
C ASN A 46 2.27 -14.59 -2.20
N ALA A 47 1.78 -13.54 -1.53
CA ALA A 47 0.36 -13.31 -1.36
C ALA A 47 -0.28 -12.90 -2.70
N ARG A 48 -1.28 -13.66 -3.13
CA ARG A 48 -2.09 -13.34 -4.32
C ARG A 48 -3.30 -12.52 -3.91
N ILE A 49 -3.09 -11.22 -3.74
CA ILE A 49 -4.13 -10.29 -3.30
C ILE A 49 -4.37 -9.20 -4.35
N THR A 50 -5.60 -8.67 -4.38
CA THR A 50 -5.96 -7.47 -5.13
C THR A 50 -6.47 -6.44 -4.13
N VAL A 51 -5.91 -5.24 -4.18
CA VAL A 51 -6.19 -4.19 -3.22
C VAL A 51 -6.77 -2.99 -3.95
N PHE A 52 -7.95 -2.56 -3.55
CA PHE A 52 -8.56 -1.31 -4.02
C PHE A 52 -8.10 -0.18 -3.10
N ALA A 53 -7.06 0.53 -3.52
CA ALA A 53 -6.45 1.62 -2.75
C ALA A 53 -7.05 2.98 -3.19
N PRO A 54 -7.66 3.77 -2.28
CA PRO A 54 -8.03 5.14 -2.56
C PRO A 54 -6.80 6.02 -2.80
N VAL A 55 -6.91 6.93 -3.77
CA VAL A 55 -5.90 7.96 -4.02
C VAL A 55 -5.98 9.09 -2.99
N ASP A 56 -4.89 9.85 -2.87
CA ASP A 56 -4.70 10.94 -1.90
C ASP A 56 -5.85 11.98 -1.89
N ASP A 57 -6.45 12.25 -3.04
CA ASP A 57 -7.59 13.18 -3.18
C ASP A 57 -8.79 12.76 -2.32
N VAL A 58 -9.06 11.46 -2.19
CA VAL A 58 -10.16 10.94 -1.37
C VAL A 58 -10.00 11.39 0.08
N PHE A 59 -8.78 11.36 0.60
CA PHE A 59 -8.49 11.80 1.97
C PHE A 59 -8.50 13.33 2.12
N THR A 60 -8.33 14.08 1.03
CA THR A 60 -8.46 15.54 1.02
C THR A 60 -9.94 15.94 1.11
N TYR A 61 -10.82 15.27 0.37
CA TYR A 61 -12.26 15.54 0.38
C TYR A 61 -12.98 14.91 1.59
N ASN A 62 -12.44 13.82 2.14
CA ASN A 62 -13.04 13.07 3.24
C ASN A 62 -11.98 12.79 4.33
N PRO A 63 -11.53 13.82 5.06
CA PRO A 63 -10.42 13.70 6.02
C PRO A 63 -10.70 12.71 7.17
N ASP A 64 -11.98 12.54 7.51
CA ASP A 64 -12.43 11.66 8.59
C ASP A 64 -12.13 10.17 8.30
N ILE A 65 -11.94 9.77 7.04
CA ILE A 65 -11.57 8.40 6.65
C ILE A 65 -10.29 7.94 7.37
N ARG A 66 -9.39 8.86 7.71
CA ARG A 66 -8.14 8.54 8.43
C ARG A 66 -8.36 8.15 9.89
N ALA A 67 -9.53 8.49 10.44
CA ALA A 67 -9.92 8.26 11.82
C ALA A 67 -10.94 7.11 11.97
N LEU A 68 -11.55 6.68 10.86
CA LEU A 68 -12.46 5.54 10.87
C LEU A 68 -11.71 4.26 11.24
N ASP A 69 -12.30 3.47 12.12
CA ASP A 69 -11.82 2.12 12.35
C ASP A 69 -12.07 1.24 11.09
N GLN A 70 -11.47 0.05 11.06
CA GLN A 70 -11.63 -0.86 9.92
C GLN A 70 -13.11 -1.23 9.67
N LYS A 71 -13.93 -1.30 10.73
CA LYS A 71 -15.35 -1.66 10.65
C LYS A 71 -16.18 -0.51 10.10
N GLU A 72 -15.88 0.71 10.51
CA GLU A 72 -16.52 1.93 10.03
C GLU A 72 -16.19 2.16 8.56
N THR A 73 -14.92 2.00 8.17
CA THR A 73 -14.48 2.13 6.77
C THR A 73 -15.19 1.14 5.85
N LEU A 74 -15.33 -0.14 6.28
CA LEU A 74 -16.00 -1.18 5.50
C LEU A 74 -17.53 -1.02 5.44
N SER A 75 -18.13 -0.19 6.30
CA SER A 75 -19.57 0.06 6.30
C SER A 75 -20.02 1.12 5.28
N HIS A 76 -19.07 1.86 4.71
CA HIS A 76 -19.30 2.97 3.79
C HIS A 76 -19.00 2.64 2.31
N ILE A 77 -18.64 1.39 2.01
CA ILE A 77 -18.32 0.87 0.66
C ILE A 77 -19.37 -0.16 0.26
#